data_AF-A0A3B8W7B4-F1
#
_entry.id   AF-A0A3B8W7B4-F1
#
_cell.length_a   1.000
_cell.length_b   1.000
_cell.length_c   1.000
_cell.angle_alpha   90.00
_cell.angle_beta   90.00
_cell.angle_gamma   90.00
#
_symmetry.space_group_name_H-M   'P 1'
#
loop_
_entity.id
_entity.type
_entity.pdbx_description
1 polymer ?
#
loop_
_entity_poly.entity_id
_entity_poly.type
_entity_poly.pdbx_seq_one_letter_code
_entity_poly.pdbx_strand_id
1 'polypeptide(L)'
;YFMDTRKWSRKKAAWTVAVVAFLFGIPSALSNGSSPFFTELHINLFGTEKHGFMDIMDYLFGTLFMMVVVLATCLYTGWFMKTDRLVGEIQQGSPGFTTPILFGLSPASIWRFALRFLCPIIILLVILNMFGVFGG
;
A
#
# COMPACT_ATOMS: atom_id res chain seq x y z
N TYR A 1 -12.65 -10.21 -5.81
CA TYR A 1 -12.19 -11.03 -6.96
C TYR A 1 -12.55 -12.52 -6.86
N PHE A 2 -12.04 -13.30 -5.89
CA PHE A 2 -12.35 -14.76 -5.83
C PHE A 2 -13.85 -15.10 -5.62
N MET A 3 -14.61 -14.23 -4.95
CA MET A 3 -16.06 -14.40 -4.83
C MET A 3 -16.82 -13.85 -6.05
N ASP A 4 -16.40 -12.71 -6.61
CA ASP A 4 -17.08 -12.05 -7.74
C ASP A 4 -16.90 -12.77 -9.08
N THR A 5 -15.69 -13.22 -9.41
CA THR A 5 -15.37 -13.72 -10.77
C THR A 5 -15.47 -15.26 -10.87
N ARG A 6 -15.36 -15.98 -9.75
CA ARG A 6 -15.34 -17.46 -9.71
C ARG A 6 -16.56 -18.10 -9.04
N LYS A 7 -17.56 -17.32 -8.60
CA LYS A 7 -18.77 -17.79 -7.88
C LYS A 7 -18.46 -18.75 -6.71
N TRP A 8 -17.31 -18.59 -6.05
CA TRP A 8 -17.00 -19.42 -4.89
C TRP A 8 -17.89 -19.06 -3.71
N SER A 9 -18.45 -20.08 -3.06
CA SER A 9 -19.12 -19.91 -1.77
C SER A 9 -18.15 -19.22 -0.80
N ARG A 10 -18.66 -18.23 -0.04
CA ARG A 10 -17.88 -17.45 0.94
C ARG A 10 -17.02 -18.35 1.84
N LYS A 11 -17.57 -19.51 2.20
CA LYS A 11 -16.91 -20.53 3.02
C LYS A 11 -15.70 -21.17 2.33
N LYS A 12 -15.78 -21.46 1.03
CA LYS A 12 -14.67 -22.04 0.25
C LYS A 12 -13.53 -21.04 0.09
N ALA A 13 -13.84 -19.79 -0.26
CA ALA A 13 -12.82 -18.75 -0.40
C ALA A 13 -12.08 -18.49 0.92
N ALA A 14 -12.81 -18.38 2.04
CA ALA A 14 -12.21 -18.19 3.36
C ALA A 14 -11.29 -19.34 3.75
N TRP A 15 -11.72 -20.60 3.56
CA TRP A 15 -10.91 -21.77 3.86
C TRP A 15 -9.64 -21.84 3.00
N THR A 16 -9.73 -21.55 1.70
CA THR A 16 -8.55 -21.53 0.83
C THR A 16 -7.53 -20.50 1.29
N VAL A 17 -7.97 -19.27 1.59
CA VAL A 17 -7.06 -18.22 2.08
C VAL A 17 -6.47 -18.58 3.43
N ALA A 18 -7.26 -19.15 4.35
CA ALA A 18 -6.78 -19.58 5.66
C ALA A 18 -5.72 -20.69 5.57
N VAL A 19 -5.94 -21.70 4.72
CA VAL A 19 -4.97 -22.80 4.52
C VAL A 19 -3.68 -22.27 3.91
N VAL A 20 -3.78 -21.42 2.89
CA VAL A 20 -2.59 -20.80 2.27
C VAL A 20 -1.84 -19.94 3.29
N ALA A 21 -2.53 -19.08 4.04
CA ALA A 21 -1.92 -18.27 5.09
C ALA A 21 -1.24 -19.11 6.17
N PHE A 22 -1.86 -20.24 6.57
CA PHE A 22 -1.27 -21.17 7.53
C PHE A 22 0.01 -21.82 6.98
N LEU A 23 -0.01 -22.26 5.72
CA LEU A 23 1.17 -22.84 5.06
C LEU A 23 2.32 -21.83 4.93
N PHE A 24 2.04 -20.56 4.65
CA PHE A 24 3.06 -19.50 4.62
C PHE A 24 3.50 -19.07 6.02
N GLY A 25 2.65 -19.22 7.05
CA GLY A 25 3.00 -18.92 8.44
C GLY A 25 4.01 -19.89 9.06
N ILE A 26 4.01 -21.16 8.62
CA ILE A 26 4.97 -22.18 9.10
C ILE A 26 6.44 -21.80 8.83
N PRO A 27 6.87 -21.48 7.58
CA PRO A 27 8.24 -21.06 7.32
C PRO A 27 8.59 -19.73 7.99
N SER A 28 7.63 -18.79 8.13
CA SER A 28 7.85 -17.53 8.87
C SER A 28 8.08 -17.74 10.37
N ALA A 29 7.37 -18.67 11.01
CA ALA A 29 7.60 -19.01 12.41
C ALA A 29 8.96 -19.71 12.62
N LEU A 30 9.36 -20.54 11.64
CA LEU A 30 10.60 -21.31 11.72
C LEU A 30 11.87 -20.48 11.48
N SER A 31 11.77 -19.33 10.80
CA SER A 31 12.88 -18.39 10.60
C SER A 31 13.25 -17.56 11.82
N ASN A 32 12.48 -17.64 12.92
CA ASN A 32 12.78 -16.93 14.17
C ASN A 32 13.69 -17.75 15.12
N GLY A 33 14.68 -18.45 14.56
CA GLY A 33 15.72 -19.16 15.33
C GLY A 33 15.57 -20.68 15.48
N SER A 34 14.57 -21.33 14.88
CA SER A 34 14.35 -22.79 15.01
C SER A 34 15.00 -23.63 13.89
N SER A 35 15.40 -23.02 12.76
CA SER A 35 16.16 -23.71 11.71
C SER A 35 17.27 -22.82 11.11
N PRO A 36 18.51 -23.31 10.97
CA PRO A 36 19.60 -22.55 10.36
C PRO A 36 19.30 -22.17 8.91
N PHE A 37 18.62 -23.05 8.17
CA PHE A 37 18.32 -22.87 6.76
C PHE A 37 17.39 -21.69 6.46
N PHE A 38 16.36 -21.46 7.29
CA PHE A 38 15.44 -20.33 7.11
C PHE A 38 15.86 -19.06 7.86
N THR A 39 16.78 -19.18 8.83
CA THR A 39 17.35 -18.05 9.59
C THR A 39 18.53 -17.41 8.85
N GLU A 40 19.37 -18.21 8.18
CA GLU A 40 20.54 -17.71 7.40
C GLU A 40 20.23 -17.40 5.94
N LEU A 41 18.97 -17.50 5.54
CA LEU A 41 18.53 -17.10 4.21
C LEU A 41 18.70 -15.58 4.13
N HIS A 42 19.71 -15.17 3.38
CA HIS A 42 20.04 -13.78 3.14
C HIS A 42 19.64 -13.45 1.71
N ILE A 43 18.90 -12.37 1.55
CA ILE A 43 18.67 -11.79 0.22
C ILE A 43 18.98 -10.32 0.32
N ASN A 44 19.84 -9.86 -0.58
CA ASN A 44 20.06 -8.45 -0.75
C ASN A 44 18.93 -7.92 -1.63
N LEU A 45 17.95 -7.28 -1.00
CA LEU A 45 16.83 -6.67 -1.71
C LEU A 45 16.99 -5.15 -1.61
N PHE A 46 17.28 -4.52 -2.74
CA PHE A 46 17.42 -3.06 -2.89
C PHE A 46 18.41 -2.40 -1.90
N GLY A 47 19.57 -3.04 -1.67
CA GLY A 47 20.66 -2.46 -0.87
C GLY A 47 20.51 -2.62 0.64
N THR A 48 19.44 -3.26 1.11
CA THR A 48 19.29 -3.67 2.51
C THR A 48 19.41 -5.18 2.63
N GLU A 49 20.40 -5.66 3.39
CA GLU A 49 20.53 -7.08 3.71
C GLU A 49 19.41 -7.45 4.70
N LYS A 50 18.55 -8.37 4.29
CA LYS A 50 17.50 -8.93 5.17
C LYS A 50 17.84 -10.39 5.45
N HIS A 51 17.79 -10.75 6.73
CA HIS A 51 18.12 -12.08 7.23
C HIS A 51 16.85 -12.75 7.71
N GLY A 52 16.63 -13.98 7.28
CA GLY A 52 15.49 -14.76 7.73
C GLY A 52 14.25 -14.58 6.85
N PHE A 53 13.59 -15.69 6.56
CA PHE A 53 12.42 -15.72 5.67
C PHE A 53 11.30 -14.74 6.08
N MET A 54 11.03 -14.60 7.38
CA MET A 54 10.03 -13.67 7.90
C MET A 54 10.34 -12.20 7.55
N ASP A 55 11.56 -11.73 7.78
CA ASP A 55 11.95 -10.34 7.52
C ASP A 55 11.97 -10.02 6.02
N ILE A 56 12.36 -10.99 5.20
CA ILE A 56 12.32 -10.88 3.74
C ILE A 56 10.86 -10.72 3.27
N MET A 57 9.96 -11.58 3.75
CA MET A 57 8.54 -11.53 3.36
C MET A 57 7.88 -10.26 3.87
N ASP A 58 8.21 -9.81 5.08
CA ASP A 58 7.72 -8.55 5.62
C ASP A 58 8.21 -7.34 4.80
N TYR A 59 9.48 -7.30 4.42
CA TYR A 59 9.98 -6.25 3.55
C TYR A 59 9.31 -6.28 2.16
N LEU A 60 9.14 -7.47 1.57
CA LEU A 60 8.53 -7.63 0.26
C LEU A 60 7.06 -7.21 0.26
N PHE A 61 6.24 -7.73 1.19
CA PHE A 61 4.80 -7.49 1.23
C PHE A 61 4.42 -6.24 2.02
N GLY A 62 5.04 -6.02 3.17
CA GLY A 62 4.77 -4.89 4.06
C GLY A 62 5.37 -3.58 3.57
N THR A 63 6.48 -3.60 2.84
CA THR A 63 7.12 -2.37 2.34
C THR A 63 7.01 -2.24 0.82
N LEU A 64 7.60 -3.15 0.03
CA LEU A 64 7.66 -2.99 -1.43
C LEU A 64 6.28 -2.99 -2.10
N PHE A 65 5.46 -4.02 -1.86
CA PHE A 65 4.13 -4.09 -2.46
C PHE A 65 3.23 -2.93 -2.00
N MET A 66 3.33 -2.53 -0.74
CA MET A 66 2.62 -1.35 -0.22
C MET A 66 3.01 -0.08 -0.99
N MET A 67 4.30 0.16 -1.23
CA MET A 67 4.74 1.32 -2.00
C MET A 67 4.27 1.29 -3.45
N VAL A 68 4.29 0.12 -4.09
CA VAL A 68 3.75 -0.04 -5.46
C VAL A 68 2.26 0.31 -5.49
N VAL A 69 1.48 -0.17 -4.52
CA VAL A 69 0.04 0.15 -4.42
C VAL A 69 -0.18 1.64 -4.17
N VAL A 70 0.58 2.25 -3.26
CA VAL A 70 0.49 3.68 -2.94
C VAL A 70 0.86 4.54 -4.16
N LEU A 71 1.92 4.19 -4.89
CA LEU A 71 2.30 4.88 -6.12
C LEU A 71 1.22 4.73 -7.19
N ALA A 72 0.70 3.52 -7.42
CA ALA A 72 -0.33 3.28 -8.41
C ALA A 72 -1.61 4.04 -8.09
N THR A 73 -2.05 4.02 -6.83
CA THR A 73 -3.26 4.73 -6.38
C THR A 73 -3.10 6.24 -6.45
N CYS A 74 -1.94 6.80 -6.09
CA CYS A 74 -1.68 8.23 -6.23
C CYS A 74 -1.66 8.69 -7.69
N LEU A 75 -0.99 7.95 -8.58
CA LEU A 75 -0.98 8.28 -10.01
C LEU A 75 -2.39 8.19 -10.59
N TYR A 76 -3.12 7.13 -10.25
CA TYR A 76 -4.49 6.93 -10.72
C TYR A 76 -5.43 8.04 -10.24
N THR A 77 -5.44 8.35 -8.94
CA THR A 77 -6.33 9.36 -8.35
C THR A 77 -5.95 10.79 -8.74
N GLY A 78 -4.67 11.09 -8.94
CA GLY A 78 -4.20 12.43 -9.29
C GLY A 78 -4.33 12.78 -10.78
N TRP A 79 -4.19 11.79 -11.68
CA TRP A 79 -4.08 12.04 -13.12
C TRP A 79 -5.14 11.33 -13.97
N PHE A 80 -5.55 10.12 -13.61
CA PHE A 80 -6.50 9.34 -14.40
C PHE A 80 -7.96 9.56 -13.96
N MET A 81 -8.19 9.76 -12.67
CA MET A 81 -9.53 9.98 -12.13
C MET A 81 -9.91 11.45 -12.17
N LYS A 82 -11.13 11.76 -12.63
CA LYS A 82 -11.66 13.13 -12.58
C LYS A 82 -11.90 13.50 -11.12
N THR A 83 -11.02 14.30 -10.54
CA THR A 83 -11.10 14.69 -9.12
C THR A 83 -12.40 15.42 -8.80
N ASP A 84 -13.03 16.08 -9.79
CA ASP A 84 -14.35 16.71 -9.65
C ASP A 84 -15.48 15.68 -9.37
N ARG A 85 -15.39 14.46 -9.90
CA ARG A 85 -16.32 13.39 -9.53
C ARG A 85 -16.12 12.97 -8.08
N LEU A 86 -14.87 12.86 -7.62
CA LEU A 86 -14.56 12.52 -6.23
C LEU A 86 -15.08 13.59 -5.27
N VAL A 87 -14.89 14.87 -5.60
CA VAL A 87 -15.45 15.99 -4.83
C VAL A 87 -16.98 15.91 -4.81
N GLY A 88 -17.63 15.55 -5.92
CA GLY A 88 -19.08 15.36 -5.99
C GLY A 88 -19.59 14.21 -5.10
N GLU A 89 -18.89 13.08 -5.05
CA GLU A 89 -19.19 11.96 -4.15
C GLU A 89 -19.02 12.36 -2.67
N ILE A 90 -17.92 13.06 -2.35
CA ILE A 90 -17.67 13.54 -0.98
C ILE A 90 -18.73 14.56 -0.56
N GLN A 91 -19.14 15.44 -1.48
CA GLN A 91 -20.17 16.44 -1.22
C GLN A 91 -21.55 15.81 -0.94
N GLN A 92 -21.86 14.65 -1.55
CA GLN A 92 -23.09 13.90 -1.22
C GLN A 92 -23.08 13.36 0.22
N GLY A 93 -21.92 12.92 0.71
CA GLY A 93 -21.76 12.48 2.11
C GLY A 93 -21.52 13.61 3.10
N SER A 94 -20.98 14.75 2.66
CA SER A 94 -20.64 15.91 3.47
C SER A 94 -20.99 17.22 2.73
N PRO A 95 -22.18 17.78 2.95
CA PRO A 95 -22.66 18.96 2.22
C PRO A 95 -21.87 20.26 2.50
N GLY A 96 -20.90 20.24 3.42
CA GLY A 96 -20.02 21.37 3.72
C GLY A 96 -18.67 21.37 2.99
N PHE A 97 -18.36 20.33 2.21
CA PHE A 97 -17.01 20.11 1.69
C PHE A 97 -16.61 21.07 0.56
N THR A 98 -17.58 21.53 -0.24
CA THR A 98 -17.38 22.56 -1.27
C THR A 98 -17.63 23.98 -0.77
N THR A 99 -18.16 24.14 0.45
CA THR A 99 -18.49 25.46 1.00
C THR A 99 -17.19 26.22 1.31
N PRO A 100 -17.01 27.45 0.81
CA PRO A 100 -15.82 28.24 1.11
C PRO A 100 -15.83 28.64 2.59
N ILE A 101 -14.80 28.24 3.34
CA ILE A 101 -14.74 28.45 4.79
C ILE A 101 -14.03 29.78 5.13
N LEU A 102 -12.97 30.14 4.39
CA LEU A 102 -12.21 31.37 4.58
C LEU A 102 -11.43 31.74 3.30
N PHE A 103 -11.31 33.04 2.95
CA PHE A 103 -10.56 33.54 1.79
C PHE A 103 -10.98 33.01 0.39
N GLY A 104 -12.19 32.47 0.25
CA GLY A 104 -12.66 31.90 -1.03
C GLY A 104 -12.04 30.53 -1.37
N LEU A 105 -11.27 29.95 -0.46
CA LEU A 105 -10.72 28.60 -0.60
C LEU A 105 -11.71 27.59 -0.02
N SER A 106 -12.19 26.66 -0.85
CA SER A 106 -12.96 25.51 -0.40
C SER A 106 -12.01 24.37 0.03
N PRO A 107 -12.37 23.58 1.06
CA PRO A 107 -11.63 22.37 1.44
C PRO A 107 -11.39 21.44 0.25
N ALA A 108 -12.37 21.36 -0.66
CA ALA A 108 -12.28 20.63 -1.91
C ALA A 108 -11.14 21.09 -2.84
N SER A 109 -10.77 22.37 -2.83
CA SER A 109 -9.68 22.92 -3.67
C SER A 109 -8.30 22.56 -3.10
N ILE A 110 -8.14 22.70 -1.78
CA ILE A 110 -6.91 22.31 -1.06
C ILE A 110 -6.66 20.81 -1.21
N TRP A 111 -7.71 20.01 -1.04
CA TRP A 111 -7.64 18.56 -1.18
C TRP A 111 -7.30 18.14 -2.62
N ARG A 112 -7.87 18.81 -3.63
CA ARG A 112 -7.51 18.60 -5.05
C ARG A 112 -6.04 18.90 -5.32
N PHE A 113 -5.52 20.01 -4.78
CA PHE A 113 -4.12 20.36 -4.91
C PHE A 113 -3.20 19.34 -4.23
N ALA A 114 -3.57 18.90 -3.02
CA ALA A 114 -2.84 17.89 -2.28
C ALA A 114 -2.75 16.57 -3.05
N LEU A 115 -3.86 16.08 -3.61
CA LEU A 115 -3.87 14.83 -4.40
C LEU A 115 -3.02 14.92 -5.67
N ARG A 116 -3.03 16.06 -6.36
CA ARG A 116 -2.35 16.20 -7.66
C ARG A 116 -0.86 16.51 -7.52
N PHE A 117 -0.45 17.19 -6.45
CA PHE A 117 0.92 17.66 -6.28
C PHE A 117 1.58 17.15 -4.99
N LEU A 118 0.93 17.30 -3.84
CA LEU A 118 1.56 16.94 -2.56
C LEU A 118 1.78 15.43 -2.42
N CYS A 119 0.75 14.62 -2.68
CA CYS A 119 0.82 13.17 -2.61
C CYS A 119 1.91 12.56 -3.52
N PRO A 120 2.00 12.89 -4.82
CA PRO A 120 3.04 12.30 -5.68
C PRO A 120 4.46 12.76 -5.28
N ILE A 121 4.62 13.99 -4.79
CA ILE A 121 5.91 14.48 -4.28
C ILE A 121 6.35 13.68 -3.05
N ILE A 122 5.45 13.49 -2.08
CA ILE A 122 5.76 12.73 -0.85
C ILE A 122 6.12 11.27 -1.20
N ILE A 123 5.36 10.63 -2.09
CA ILE A 123 5.63 9.24 -2.50
C ILE A 123 6.96 9.13 -3.22
N LEU A 124 7.29 10.09 -4.09
CA LEU A 124 8.59 10.14 -4.75
C LEU A 124 9.73 10.25 -3.74
N LEU A 125 9.58 11.10 -2.70
CA LEU A 125 10.57 11.23 -1.63
C LEU A 125 10.73 9.94 -0.82
N VAL A 126 9.63 9.25 -0.48
CA VAL A 126 9.68 7.97 0.24
C VAL A 126 10.38 6.90 -0.58
N ILE A 127 10.11 6.83 -1.89
CA ILE A 127 10.78 5.89 -2.79
C ILE A 127 12.28 6.19 -2.88
N LEU A 128 12.66 7.46 -3.02
CA LEU A 128 14.06 7.87 -3.04
C LEU A 128 14.77 7.53 -1.72
N ASN A 129 14.09 7.69 -0.57
CA ASN A 129 14.61 7.28 0.72
C ASN A 129 14.80 5.76 0.81
N MET A 130 13.86 4.97 0.29
CA MET A 130 13.99 3.51 0.23
C MET A 130 15.17 3.04 -0.63
N PHE A 131 15.52 3.79 -1.69
CA PHE A 131 16.71 3.50 -2.51
C PHE A 131 18.02 3.98 -1.88
N GLY A 132 18.00 4.48 -0.64
CA GLY A 132 19.20 4.92 0.08
C GLY A 132 19.76 6.25 -0.41
N VAL A 133 19.03 7.02 -1.24
CA VAL A 133 19.51 8.31 -1.77
C VAL A 133 19.69 9.37 -0.66
N PHE A 134 18.96 9.22 0.45
CA PHE A 134 19.04 10.10 1.63
C PHE A 134 19.70 9.43 2.84
N GLY A 135 20.18 8.19 2.71
CA GLY A 135 20.81 7.42 3.78
C GLY A 135 22.30 7.29 3.56
N GLY A 136 23.05 8.28 4.06
CA GLY A 136 24.45 8.12 4.46
C GLY A 136 24.55 7.74 5.93
#